data_AF-A0A2N0QZL4-F1
#
_entry.id   AF-A0A2N0QZL4-F1
#
_cell.length_a   1.000
_cell.length_b   1.000
_cell.length_c   1.000
_cell.angle_alpha   90.00
_cell.angle_beta   90.00
_cell.angle_gamma   90.00
#
_symmetry.space_group_name_H-M   'P 1'
#
loop_
_entity.id
_entity.type
_entity.pdbx_description
1 polymer ?
#
loop_
_entity_poly.entity_id
_entity_poly.type
_entity_poly.pdbx_seq_one_letter_code
_entity_poly.pdbx_strand_id
1 'polypeptide(L)'
;MTQSELLEFLSDAPAPYEFKSAGVGEYHYKIWDNSVGLRHFLGADHEDGIEAILLEREGHSLHEFISGDEPLRPIVDFDLPQEVLDTIEPKLTRKEIGDLLYHAFIKTCHEVFPEWNHKTLTIASSSDAKKMSLHISITGMRLPNIARVAIFTELVRKKLPVALQANSIIDNIANKSSFSLRMPGSPKYNEKTGEHVRVKKAIHPKDGSVFDFMIRPPNDESEVVKSSLLDIPEPKVQRFDDTNSETTEAEFELVEGLLQEANIEG
;
A
#
# COMPACT_ATOMS: atom_id res chain seq x y z
N MET A 1 26.47 -32.00 24.54
CA MET A 1 25.74 -30.79 24.96
C MET A 1 25.08 -31.10 26.28
N THR A 2 25.56 -30.49 27.35
CA THR A 2 25.00 -30.70 28.69
C THR A 2 23.80 -29.79 28.89
N GLN A 3 22.88 -30.18 29.77
CA GLN A 3 21.67 -29.41 30.11
C GLN A 3 21.99 -27.99 30.64
N SER A 4 23.23 -27.75 31.07
CA SER A 4 23.73 -26.44 31.51
C SER A 4 24.07 -25.50 30.34
N GLU A 5 24.58 -26.02 29.22
CA GLU A 5 24.92 -25.21 28.03
C GLU A 5 23.66 -24.75 27.27
N LEU A 6 22.56 -25.51 27.37
CA LEU A 6 21.25 -25.13 26.82
C LEU A 6 20.57 -24.03 27.64
N LEU A 7 20.87 -23.93 28.94
CA LEU A 7 20.27 -22.91 29.82
C LEU A 7 20.96 -21.56 29.69
N GLU A 8 22.29 -21.52 29.49
CA GLU A 8 23.04 -20.29 29.20
C GLU A 8 22.63 -19.65 27.86
N PHE A 9 22.28 -20.47 26.85
CA PHE A 9 21.79 -19.98 25.56
C PHE A 9 20.38 -19.36 25.63
N LEU A 10 19.57 -19.78 26.61
CA LEU A 10 18.21 -19.29 26.83
C LEU A 10 18.14 -18.13 27.86
N SER A 11 19.20 -17.90 28.64
CA SER A 11 19.24 -16.78 29.61
C SER A 11 19.56 -15.43 28.99
N ASP A 12 20.08 -15.40 27.76
CA ASP A 12 20.26 -14.17 26.96
C ASP A 12 19.04 -13.86 26.06
N ALA A 13 17.95 -14.62 26.21
CA ALA A 13 16.69 -14.26 25.55
C ALA A 13 16.19 -12.92 26.13
N PRO A 14 15.88 -11.92 25.29
CA PRO A 14 15.21 -10.70 25.74
C PRO A 14 13.96 -11.09 26.55
N ALA A 15 13.66 -10.33 27.60
CA ALA A 15 12.48 -10.56 28.42
C ALA A 15 11.24 -10.80 27.53
N PRO A 16 10.35 -11.74 27.90
CA PRO A 16 9.17 -12.03 27.08
C PRO A 16 8.40 -10.73 26.82
N TYR A 17 8.33 -10.34 25.54
CA TYR A 17 7.59 -9.17 25.11
C TYR A 17 6.10 -9.42 25.41
N GLU A 18 5.56 -8.77 26.44
CA GLU A 18 4.12 -8.76 26.67
C GLU A 18 3.45 -7.98 25.52
N PHE A 19 2.96 -8.69 24.50
CA PHE A 19 2.08 -8.12 23.50
C PHE A 19 0.73 -7.81 24.15
N LYS A 20 0.61 -6.62 24.73
CA LYS A 20 -0.67 -6.13 25.24
C LYS A 20 -1.61 -5.90 24.08
N SER A 21 -2.88 -6.26 24.25
CA SER A 21 -3.96 -5.72 23.44
C SER A 21 -4.10 -4.22 23.76
N ALA A 22 -3.18 -3.42 23.24
CA ALA A 22 -3.19 -1.99 23.44
C ALA A 22 -4.33 -1.34 22.65
N GLY A 23 -4.87 -0.25 23.17
CA GLY A 23 -5.71 0.64 22.37
C GLY A 23 -4.95 1.09 21.12
N VAL A 24 -5.67 1.37 20.03
CA VAL A 24 -5.14 1.70 18.70
C VAL A 24 -4.14 2.90 18.70
N GLY A 25 -3.99 3.64 19.81
CA GLY A 25 -3.13 4.82 19.94
C GLY A 25 -1.78 4.64 20.63
N GLU A 26 -1.42 3.47 21.18
CA GLU A 26 -0.24 3.37 22.07
C GLU A 26 1.10 3.11 21.37
N TYR A 27 1.09 2.58 20.14
CA TYR A 27 2.31 2.18 19.44
C TYR A 27 2.55 2.94 18.14
N HIS A 28 3.82 3.22 17.83
CA HIS A 28 4.24 3.87 16.58
C HIS A 28 4.02 2.99 15.35
N TYR A 29 4.36 1.70 15.43
CA TYR A 29 4.16 0.72 14.37
C TYR A 29 3.05 -0.24 14.74
N LYS A 30 2.18 -0.52 13.76
CA LYS A 30 0.90 -1.19 13.99
C LYS A 30 0.77 -2.33 13.00
N ILE A 31 0.47 -3.53 13.50
CA ILE A 31 0.35 -4.74 12.71
C ILE A 31 -0.99 -5.40 13.03
N TRP A 32 -1.75 -5.70 11.98
CA TRP A 32 -2.96 -6.52 12.07
C TRP A 32 -2.62 -7.98 11.83
N ASP A 33 -3.05 -8.83 12.75
CA ASP A 33 -3.11 -10.27 12.55
C ASP A 33 -4.53 -10.68 12.14
N ASN A 34 -4.66 -11.07 10.87
CA ASN A 34 -5.92 -11.51 10.26
C ASN A 34 -6.08 -13.04 10.27
N SER A 35 -5.32 -13.77 11.09
CA SER A 35 -5.32 -15.25 11.09
C SER A 35 -6.46 -15.89 11.86
N VAL A 36 -7.13 -15.15 12.73
CA VAL A 36 -8.24 -15.64 13.55
C VAL A 36 -9.45 -14.72 13.38
N GLY A 37 -10.65 -15.27 13.50
CA GLY A 37 -11.92 -14.58 13.17
C GLY A 37 -12.18 -13.27 13.93
N LEU A 38 -11.39 -12.97 14.96
CA LEU A 38 -11.32 -11.66 15.61
C LEU A 38 -9.96 -11.03 15.28
N ARG A 39 -9.94 -9.89 14.61
CA ARG A 39 -8.70 -9.19 14.26
C ARG A 39 -7.95 -8.80 15.54
N HIS A 40 -6.69 -9.20 15.64
CA HIS A 40 -5.83 -8.79 16.75
C HIS A 40 -4.89 -7.67 16.30
N PHE A 41 -4.82 -6.63 17.12
CA PHE A 41 -3.90 -5.53 16.93
C PHE A 41 -2.64 -5.79 17.73
N LEU A 42 -1.51 -5.75 17.04
CA LEU A 42 -0.16 -5.85 17.60
C LEU A 42 0.53 -4.51 17.34
N GLY A 43 1.38 -4.07 18.26
CA GLY A 43 2.14 -2.84 18.07
C GLY A 43 3.54 -2.94 18.64
N ALA A 44 4.41 -2.12 18.08
CA ALA A 44 5.82 -2.00 18.46
C ALA A 44 6.27 -0.55 18.24
N ASP A 45 7.31 -0.14 18.96
CA ASP A 45 7.90 1.21 18.84
C ASP A 45 9.29 1.19 18.19
N HIS A 46 9.83 0.00 17.91
CA HIS A 46 11.19 -0.19 17.42
C HIS A 46 11.28 -1.42 16.49
N GLU A 47 12.37 -1.51 15.71
CA GLU A 47 12.69 -2.62 14.81
C GLU A 47 12.60 -3.98 15.50
N ASP A 48 13.32 -4.16 16.61
CA ASP A 48 13.34 -5.42 17.37
C ASP A 48 11.94 -5.88 17.80
N GLY A 49 11.04 -4.94 18.10
CA GLY A 49 9.66 -5.23 18.46
C GLY A 49 8.85 -5.72 17.26
N ILE A 50 9.06 -5.13 16.08
CA ILE A 50 8.45 -5.61 14.83
C ILE A 50 8.97 -7.00 14.48
N GLU A 51 10.27 -7.23 14.57
CA GLU A 51 10.87 -8.54 14.29
C GLU A 51 10.36 -9.61 15.26
N ALA A 52 10.24 -9.30 16.55
CA ALA A 52 9.64 -10.18 17.54
C ALA A 52 8.19 -10.55 17.19
N ILE A 53 7.38 -9.59 16.73
CA ILE A 53 6.01 -9.86 16.24
C ILE A 53 6.04 -10.84 15.07
N LEU A 54 6.89 -10.59 14.08
CA LEU A 54 6.97 -11.42 12.87
C LEU A 54 7.43 -12.84 13.18
N LEU A 55 8.36 -13.00 14.14
CA LEU A 55 8.86 -14.30 14.58
C LEU A 55 7.82 -15.07 15.40
N GLU A 56 7.19 -14.44 16.39
CA GLU A 56 6.15 -15.09 17.21
C GLU A 56 4.95 -15.50 16.35
N ARG A 57 4.63 -14.68 15.36
CA ARG A 57 3.47 -14.87 14.46
C ARG A 57 3.89 -15.44 13.11
N GLU A 58 4.95 -16.26 13.08
CA GLU A 58 5.35 -16.95 11.86
C GLU A 58 4.17 -17.78 11.30
N GLY A 59 3.91 -17.66 10.00
CA GLY A 59 2.77 -18.31 9.35
C GLY A 59 1.43 -17.57 9.52
N HIS A 60 1.38 -16.44 10.24
CA HIS A 60 0.16 -15.63 10.36
C HIS A 60 -0.02 -14.64 9.20
N SER A 61 -1.26 -14.25 8.97
CA SER A 61 -1.66 -13.27 7.96
C SER A 61 -1.50 -11.84 8.47
N LEU A 62 -0.24 -11.39 8.55
CA LEU A 62 0.12 -10.10 9.11
C LEU A 62 0.04 -8.97 8.07
N HIS A 63 -0.48 -7.81 8.50
CA HIS A 63 -0.59 -6.63 7.67
C HIS A 63 -0.09 -5.39 8.43
N GLU A 64 0.78 -4.60 7.80
CA GLU A 64 1.08 -3.24 8.28
C GLU A 64 -0.21 -2.43 8.26
N PHE A 65 -0.55 -1.78 9.37
CA PHE A 65 -1.71 -0.92 9.50
C PHE A 65 -1.29 0.54 9.42
N ILE A 66 -1.79 1.25 8.41
CA ILE A 66 -1.50 2.67 8.18
C ILE A 66 -2.73 3.49 8.53
N SER A 67 -2.54 4.41 9.48
CA SER A 67 -3.52 5.42 9.89
C SER A 67 -2.84 6.76 10.11
N GLY A 68 -3.60 7.85 9.98
CA GLY A 68 -3.10 9.21 10.22
C GLY A 68 -2.42 9.84 9.00
N ASP A 69 -1.86 11.03 9.20
CA ASP A 69 -1.33 11.91 8.15
C ASP A 69 0.21 11.97 8.11
N GLU A 70 0.88 10.95 8.65
CA GLU A 70 2.34 10.89 8.67
C GLU A 70 2.92 10.61 7.27
N PRO A 71 4.17 11.01 7.01
CA PRO A 71 4.83 10.73 5.75
C PRO A 71 4.93 9.23 5.43
N LEU A 72 4.73 8.88 4.17
CA LEU A 72 4.65 7.50 3.68
C LEU A 72 5.55 7.31 2.47
N ARG A 73 6.15 6.12 2.31
CA ARG A 73 6.76 5.76 1.03
C ARG A 73 5.72 5.75 -0.10
N PRO A 74 6.05 6.19 -1.31
CA PRO A 74 5.20 6.01 -2.48
C PRO A 74 4.90 4.53 -2.69
N ILE A 75 3.64 4.18 -2.95
CA ILE A 75 3.23 2.81 -3.25
C ILE A 75 2.14 2.76 -4.32
N VAL A 76 2.16 1.68 -5.09
CA VAL A 76 1.05 1.21 -5.91
C VAL A 76 0.71 -0.22 -5.52
N ASP A 77 -0.56 -0.45 -5.20
CA ASP A 77 -1.15 -1.79 -5.08
C ASP A 77 -1.91 -2.12 -6.36
N PHE A 78 -1.38 -3.08 -7.12
CA PHE A 78 -1.86 -3.47 -8.44
C PHE A 78 -2.45 -4.87 -8.38
N ASP A 79 -3.73 -4.99 -8.75
CA ASP A 79 -4.50 -6.22 -8.73
C ASP A 79 -5.27 -6.39 -10.05
N LEU A 80 -4.69 -7.12 -11.01
CA LEU A 80 -5.32 -7.41 -12.30
C LEU A 80 -5.86 -8.85 -12.33
N PRO A 81 -7.18 -9.06 -12.36
CA PRO A 81 -7.76 -10.38 -12.62
C PRO A 81 -7.35 -10.93 -13.98
N GLN A 82 -7.12 -12.24 -14.06
CA GLN A 82 -6.78 -12.91 -15.32
C GLN A 82 -7.90 -12.75 -16.36
N GLU A 83 -9.16 -12.78 -15.91
CA GLU A 83 -10.33 -12.56 -16.76
C GLU A 83 -10.31 -11.18 -17.43
N VAL A 84 -9.89 -10.14 -16.71
CA VAL A 84 -9.74 -8.79 -17.28
C VAL A 84 -8.56 -8.76 -18.25
N LEU A 85 -7.42 -9.33 -17.86
CA LEU A 85 -6.24 -9.44 -18.72
C LEU A 85 -6.58 -10.09 -20.07
N ASP A 86 -7.34 -11.18 -20.06
CA ASP A 86 -7.71 -11.92 -21.27
C ASP A 86 -8.59 -11.13 -22.25
N THR A 87 -9.21 -10.02 -21.79
CA THR A 87 -10.04 -9.13 -22.62
C THR A 87 -9.29 -7.95 -23.23
N ILE A 88 -8.04 -7.70 -22.81
CA ILE A 88 -7.26 -6.55 -23.28
C ILE A 88 -6.77 -6.80 -24.71
N GLU A 89 -7.02 -5.84 -25.59
CA GLU A 89 -6.51 -5.84 -26.97
C GLU A 89 -5.60 -4.62 -27.24
N PRO A 90 -4.43 -4.81 -27.87
CA PRO A 90 -3.85 -6.09 -28.27
C PRO A 90 -3.49 -6.96 -27.05
N LYS A 91 -3.50 -8.29 -27.21
CA LYS A 91 -3.11 -9.22 -26.15
C LYS A 91 -1.76 -8.86 -25.54
N LEU A 92 -1.76 -8.65 -24.23
CA LEU A 92 -0.56 -8.40 -23.44
C LEU A 92 -0.26 -9.59 -22.54
N THR A 93 1.01 -9.91 -22.39
CA THR A 93 1.49 -10.87 -21.41
C THR A 93 1.60 -10.21 -20.03
N ARG A 94 1.56 -11.03 -18.97
CA ARG A 94 1.81 -10.55 -17.60
C ARG A 94 3.16 -9.86 -17.44
N LYS A 95 4.17 -10.30 -18.22
CA LYS A 95 5.50 -9.67 -18.21
C LYS A 95 5.43 -8.25 -18.77
N GLU A 96 4.81 -8.09 -19.94
CA GLU A 96 4.66 -6.77 -20.57
C GLU A 96 3.87 -5.80 -19.70
N ILE A 97 2.84 -6.28 -19.00
CA ILE A 97 2.09 -5.47 -18.02
C ILE A 97 2.98 -5.09 -16.83
N GLY A 98 3.79 -6.02 -16.35
CA GLY A 98 4.76 -5.74 -15.29
C GLY A 98 5.77 -4.68 -15.71
N ASP A 99 6.27 -4.76 -16.94
CA ASP A 99 7.22 -3.80 -17.51
C ASP A 99 6.56 -2.41 -17.68
N LEU A 100 5.31 -2.36 -18.17
CA LEU A 100 4.54 -1.11 -18.27
C LEU A 100 4.33 -0.46 -16.90
N LEU A 101 3.95 -1.25 -15.90
CA LEU A 101 3.74 -0.78 -14.54
C LEU A 101 5.05 -0.29 -13.90
N TYR A 102 6.12 -1.05 -14.07
CA TYR A 102 7.47 -0.66 -13.64
C TYR A 102 7.86 0.68 -14.26
N HIS A 103 7.74 0.84 -15.57
CA HIS A 103 8.09 2.08 -16.26
C HIS A 103 7.23 3.26 -15.84
N ALA A 104 5.91 3.08 -15.71
CA ALA A 104 4.99 4.11 -15.24
C ALA A 104 5.36 4.58 -13.81
N PHE A 105 5.66 3.64 -12.92
CA PHE A 105 6.06 3.92 -11.55
C PHE A 105 7.39 4.69 -11.48
N ILE A 106 8.45 4.16 -12.10
CA ILE A 106 9.79 4.78 -12.13
C ILE A 106 9.74 6.18 -12.73
N LYS A 107 9.01 6.35 -13.85
CA LYS A 107 8.86 7.65 -14.48
C LYS A 107 8.19 8.66 -13.54
N THR A 108 7.15 8.24 -12.82
CA THR A 108 6.48 9.10 -11.83
C THR A 108 7.40 9.45 -10.67
N CYS A 109 8.20 8.50 -10.17
CA CYS A 109 9.21 8.80 -9.15
C CYS A 109 10.19 9.88 -9.61
N HIS A 110 10.74 9.79 -10.82
CA HIS A 110 11.67 10.81 -11.33
C HIS A 110 11.02 12.16 -11.63
N GLU A 111 9.75 12.18 -12.04
CA GLU A 111 9.01 13.44 -12.21
C GLU A 111 8.78 14.12 -10.85
N VAL A 112 8.47 13.35 -9.80
CA VAL A 112 8.22 13.86 -8.45
C VAL A 112 9.50 14.23 -7.71
N PHE A 113 10.54 13.39 -7.83
CA PHE A 113 11.83 13.54 -7.17
C PHE A 113 12.97 13.18 -8.14
N PRO A 114 13.48 14.16 -8.92
CA PRO A 114 14.48 13.90 -9.95
C PRO A 114 15.79 13.27 -9.45
N GLU A 115 16.17 13.56 -8.20
CA GLU A 115 17.40 13.07 -7.56
C GLU A 115 17.29 11.63 -7.04
N TRP A 116 16.11 11.02 -7.16
CA TRP A 116 15.85 9.68 -6.66
C TRP A 116 16.76 8.60 -7.26
N ASN A 117 17.31 7.73 -6.40
CA ASN A 117 18.11 6.59 -6.80
C ASN A 117 17.23 5.38 -7.14
N HIS A 118 17.10 5.05 -8.43
CA HIS A 118 16.27 3.95 -8.92
C HIS A 118 16.59 2.55 -8.35
N LYS A 119 17.76 2.34 -7.75
CA LYS A 119 18.15 1.06 -7.11
C LYS A 119 17.39 0.76 -5.81
N THR A 120 16.55 1.68 -5.36
CA THR A 120 15.80 1.59 -4.10
C THR A 120 14.38 1.06 -4.26
N LEU A 121 14.00 0.62 -5.46
CA LEU A 121 12.70 0.04 -5.76
C LEU A 121 12.52 -1.31 -5.06
N THR A 122 11.32 -1.50 -4.50
CA THR A 122 10.91 -2.75 -3.89
C THR A 122 9.64 -3.30 -4.52
N ILE A 123 9.63 -4.59 -4.85
CA ILE A 123 8.47 -5.27 -5.47
C ILE A 123 8.13 -6.53 -4.69
N ALA A 124 6.90 -6.62 -4.19
CA ALA A 124 6.35 -7.82 -3.61
C ALA A 124 5.20 -8.35 -4.47
N SER A 125 5.20 -9.65 -4.75
CA SER A 125 4.17 -10.30 -5.53
C SER A 125 3.37 -11.24 -4.66
N SER A 126 2.06 -11.13 -4.83
CA SER A 126 1.14 -12.15 -4.39
C SER A 126 0.67 -12.99 -5.57
N SER A 127 1.00 -12.70 -6.83
CA SER A 127 0.35 -13.26 -8.04
C SER A 127 0.10 -14.77 -8.05
N ASP A 128 -1.01 -15.20 -8.66
CA ASP A 128 -1.35 -16.61 -8.90
C ASP A 128 -1.98 -16.79 -10.30
N ALA A 129 -2.49 -17.98 -10.62
CA ALA A 129 -3.13 -18.23 -11.91
C ALA A 129 -4.36 -17.35 -12.17
N LYS A 130 -5.05 -16.88 -11.11
CA LYS A 130 -6.31 -16.13 -11.22
C LYS A 130 -6.09 -14.62 -11.29
N LYS A 131 -5.01 -14.10 -10.70
CA LYS A 131 -4.71 -12.67 -10.75
C LYS A 131 -3.22 -12.36 -10.68
N MET A 132 -2.82 -11.30 -11.38
CA MET A 132 -1.55 -10.63 -11.20
C MET A 132 -1.70 -9.60 -10.08
N SER A 133 -0.91 -9.74 -9.02
CA SER A 133 -1.02 -8.95 -7.79
C SER A 133 0.37 -8.52 -7.34
N LEU A 134 0.64 -7.22 -7.42
CA LEU A 134 1.94 -6.61 -7.17
C LEU A 134 1.80 -5.41 -6.26
N HIS A 135 2.68 -5.32 -5.25
CA HIS A 135 2.91 -4.11 -4.49
C HIS A 135 4.26 -3.57 -4.93
N ILE A 136 4.27 -2.33 -5.40
CA ILE A 136 5.49 -1.65 -5.82
C ILE A 136 5.66 -0.43 -4.94
N SER A 137 6.80 -0.34 -4.28
CA SER A 137 7.19 0.76 -3.40
C SER A 137 8.63 1.14 -3.66
N ILE A 138 9.11 2.22 -3.05
CA ILE A 138 10.51 2.62 -3.10
C ILE A 138 11.00 3.04 -1.73
N THR A 139 12.30 2.85 -1.51
CA THR A 139 13.01 3.49 -0.41
C THR A 139 13.69 4.78 -0.90
N GLY A 140 14.14 5.66 0.00
CA GLY A 140 14.89 6.86 -0.38
C GLY A 140 14.04 8.10 -0.69
N MET A 141 12.70 8.00 -0.65
CA MET A 141 11.83 9.18 -0.61
C MET A 141 10.52 8.87 0.10
N ARG A 142 9.94 9.89 0.73
CA ARG A 142 8.62 9.85 1.37
C ARG A 142 7.73 10.94 0.79
N LEU A 143 6.44 10.66 0.71
CA LEU A 143 5.40 11.62 0.39
C LEU A 143 4.84 12.19 1.68
N PRO A 144 4.47 13.47 1.74
CA PRO A 144 4.08 14.14 2.97
C PRO A 144 2.99 13.44 3.78
N ASN A 145 2.00 12.85 3.09
CA ASN A 145 0.90 12.15 3.71
C ASN A 145 0.12 11.28 2.72
N ILE A 146 -0.92 10.60 3.20
CA ILE A 146 -1.76 9.69 2.40
C ILE A 146 -2.43 10.39 1.21
N ALA A 147 -2.83 11.66 1.32
CA ALA A 147 -3.43 12.39 0.22
C ALA A 147 -2.42 12.62 -0.92
N ARG A 148 -1.15 12.88 -0.59
CA ARG A 148 -0.07 12.96 -1.58
C ARG A 148 0.25 11.60 -2.20
N VAL A 149 0.15 10.51 -1.42
CA VAL A 149 0.26 9.15 -1.99
C VAL A 149 -0.86 8.87 -2.98
N ALA A 150 -2.10 9.30 -2.70
CA ALA A 150 -3.22 9.23 -3.64
C ALA A 150 -2.88 9.83 -5.00
N ILE A 151 -2.39 11.07 -4.97
CA ILE A 151 -2.07 11.82 -6.17
C ILE A 151 -0.93 11.14 -6.93
N PHE A 152 0.07 10.65 -6.20
CA PHE A 152 1.14 9.84 -6.79
C PHE A 152 0.60 8.59 -7.50
N THR A 153 -0.27 7.81 -6.83
CA THR A 153 -0.91 6.61 -7.41
C THR A 153 -1.71 6.97 -8.66
N GLU A 154 -2.43 8.10 -8.66
CA GLU A 154 -3.15 8.62 -9.81
C GLU A 154 -2.24 9.03 -10.97
N LEU A 155 -1.08 9.62 -10.68
CA LEU A 155 -0.08 9.95 -11.69
C LEU A 155 0.49 8.69 -12.34
N VAL A 156 0.74 7.62 -11.57
CA VAL A 156 1.16 6.33 -12.13
C VAL A 156 0.05 5.74 -13.00
N ARG A 157 -1.19 5.74 -12.50
CA ARG A 157 -2.37 5.20 -13.20
C ARG A 157 -2.57 5.85 -14.56
N LYS A 158 -2.51 7.17 -14.65
CA LYS A 158 -2.66 7.93 -15.91
C LYS A 158 -1.58 7.63 -16.95
N LYS A 159 -0.44 7.07 -16.56
CA LYS A 159 0.66 6.70 -17.47
C LYS A 159 0.51 5.29 -18.05
N LEU A 160 -0.43 4.49 -17.56
CA LEU A 160 -0.72 3.15 -18.09
C LEU A 160 -1.66 3.23 -19.31
N PRO A 161 -1.71 2.18 -20.15
CA PRO A 161 -2.77 2.03 -21.13
C PRO A 161 -4.17 2.12 -20.50
N VAL A 162 -5.13 2.72 -21.21
CA VAL A 162 -6.52 2.95 -20.72
C VAL A 162 -7.15 1.68 -20.13
N ALA A 163 -6.92 0.53 -20.76
CA ALA A 163 -7.43 -0.77 -20.30
C ALA A 163 -6.93 -1.20 -18.90
N LEU A 164 -5.86 -0.58 -18.39
CA LEU A 164 -5.26 -0.87 -17.08
C LEU A 164 -5.52 0.24 -16.04
N GLN A 165 -6.29 1.29 -16.38
CA GLN A 165 -6.49 2.43 -15.50
C GLN A 165 -7.70 2.29 -14.55
N ALA A 166 -8.45 1.18 -14.62
CA ALA A 166 -9.63 0.98 -13.79
C ALA A 166 -9.29 0.99 -12.30
N ASN A 167 -10.15 1.60 -11.47
CA ASN A 167 -9.99 1.63 -10.00
C ASN A 167 -9.93 0.23 -9.38
N SER A 168 -10.53 -0.78 -10.04
CA SER A 168 -10.46 -2.17 -9.62
C SER A 168 -9.09 -2.83 -9.87
N ILE A 169 -8.21 -2.19 -10.64
CA ILE A 169 -6.88 -2.68 -11.01
C ILE A 169 -5.79 -2.00 -10.18
N ILE A 170 -5.91 -0.70 -9.93
CA ILE A 170 -5.00 0.06 -9.08
C ILE A 170 -5.79 0.65 -7.93
N ASP A 171 -5.53 0.16 -6.73
CA ASP A 171 -6.22 0.65 -5.53
C ASP A 171 -5.70 2.04 -5.18
N ASN A 172 -6.61 3.01 -5.14
CA ASN A 172 -6.31 4.33 -4.62
C ASN A 172 -6.52 4.29 -3.10
N ILE A 173 -5.43 4.06 -2.38
CA ILE A 173 -5.39 3.88 -0.93
C ILE A 173 -5.98 5.08 -0.14
N ALA A 174 -6.14 6.25 -0.75
CA ALA A 174 -6.60 7.45 -0.07
C ALA A 174 -8.12 7.58 0.10
N ASN A 175 -8.91 6.75 -0.58
CA ASN A 175 -10.35 6.67 -0.31
C ASN A 175 -10.66 5.97 1.03
N LYS A 176 -9.63 5.60 1.79
CA LYS A 176 -9.73 4.87 3.05
C LYS A 176 -9.10 5.72 4.16
N SER A 177 -9.83 5.92 5.26
CA SER A 177 -9.31 6.59 6.47
C SER A 177 -8.13 5.83 7.11
N SER A 178 -8.00 4.55 6.77
CA SER A 178 -6.89 3.68 7.11
C SER A 178 -6.84 2.54 6.10
N PHE A 179 -5.64 2.04 5.79
CA PHE A 179 -5.47 0.88 4.93
C PHE A 179 -4.43 -0.07 5.54
N SER A 180 -4.46 -1.32 5.08
CA SER A 180 -3.56 -2.35 5.58
C SER A 180 -2.87 -3.07 4.45
N LEU A 181 -1.55 -3.22 4.55
CA LEU A 181 -0.76 -3.89 3.53
C LEU A 181 -0.18 -5.17 4.08
N ARG A 182 -0.44 -6.28 3.39
CA ARG A 182 0.09 -7.57 3.81
C ARG A 182 1.62 -7.57 3.79
N MET A 183 2.22 -8.05 4.87
CA MET A 183 3.67 -8.14 5.00
C MET A 183 4.25 -9.24 4.09
N PRO A 184 5.48 -9.08 3.57
CA PRO A 184 6.21 -10.17 2.92
C PRO A 184 6.33 -11.38 3.85
N GLY A 185 6.34 -12.59 3.29
CA GLY A 185 6.39 -13.84 4.06
C GLY A 185 5.05 -14.24 4.70
N SER A 186 4.14 -13.30 4.93
CA SER A 186 2.82 -13.62 5.47
C SER A 186 1.89 -14.29 4.45
N PRO A 187 1.23 -15.41 4.80
CA PRO A 187 0.17 -15.99 4.00
C PRO A 187 -1.11 -15.15 4.02
N LYS A 188 -2.04 -15.47 3.13
CA LYS A 188 -3.41 -14.96 3.11
C LYS A 188 -4.26 -15.92 3.93
N TYR A 189 -4.98 -15.43 4.91
CA TYR A 189 -5.99 -16.25 5.57
C TYR A 189 -7.24 -16.41 4.67
N ASN A 190 -7.73 -17.62 4.51
CA ASN A 190 -8.98 -17.93 3.82
C ASN A 190 -10.05 -18.29 4.86
N GLU A 191 -10.91 -17.33 5.19
CA GLU A 191 -11.98 -17.50 6.17
C GLU A 191 -12.93 -18.67 5.83
N LYS A 192 -13.13 -18.98 4.54
CA LYS A 192 -14.04 -20.05 4.12
C LYS A 192 -13.49 -21.45 4.40
N THR A 193 -12.17 -21.62 4.28
CA THR A 193 -11.52 -22.91 4.51
C THR A 193 -10.85 -22.98 5.88
N GLY A 194 -10.65 -21.84 6.53
CA GLY A 194 -9.87 -21.74 7.77
C GLY A 194 -8.36 -21.89 7.56
N GLU A 195 -7.88 -21.86 6.31
CA GLU A 195 -6.49 -22.17 5.97
C GLU A 195 -5.70 -20.94 5.55
N HIS A 196 -4.39 -20.97 5.81
CA HIS A 196 -3.43 -20.02 5.28
C HIS A 196 -2.98 -20.44 3.88
N VAL A 197 -3.24 -19.58 2.90
CA VAL A 197 -2.93 -19.81 1.48
C VAL A 197 -2.04 -18.70 0.94
N ARG A 198 -1.26 -18.95 -0.12
CA ARG A 198 -0.64 -17.90 -0.95
C ARG A 198 0.25 -16.92 -0.15
N VAL A 199 1.49 -17.32 0.13
CA VAL A 199 2.52 -16.48 0.76
C VAL A 199 2.90 -15.31 -0.15
N LYS A 200 2.98 -14.09 0.41
CA LYS A 200 3.47 -12.91 -0.30
C LYS A 200 4.99 -13.01 -0.46
N LYS A 201 5.48 -12.95 -1.70
CA LYS A 201 6.91 -13.11 -2.02
C LYS A 201 7.55 -11.77 -2.34
N ALA A 202 8.69 -11.49 -1.72
CA ALA A 202 9.59 -10.44 -2.19
C ALA A 202 10.20 -10.87 -3.53
N ILE A 203 10.18 -9.98 -4.53
CA ILE A 203 10.83 -10.21 -5.82
C ILE A 203 12.12 -9.40 -5.91
N HIS A 204 12.05 -8.11 -5.60
CA HIS A 204 13.20 -7.21 -5.62
C HIS A 204 13.22 -6.46 -4.29
N PRO A 205 13.98 -6.90 -3.29
CA PRO A 205 14.27 -6.10 -2.11
C PRO A 205 15.56 -5.28 -2.32
N LYS A 206 15.76 -4.22 -1.53
CA LYS A 206 17.01 -3.46 -1.49
C LYS A 206 18.06 -4.23 -0.69
N ASP A 207 17.73 -4.67 0.51
CA ASP A 207 18.59 -5.42 1.43
C ASP A 207 18.04 -6.79 1.84
N GLY A 208 16.79 -7.09 1.49
CA GLY A 208 16.14 -8.38 1.78
C GLY A 208 15.31 -8.37 3.05
N SER A 209 15.30 -7.26 3.79
CA SER A 209 14.53 -7.11 5.02
C SER A 209 13.03 -6.97 4.73
N VAL A 210 12.23 -7.22 5.76
CA VAL A 210 10.79 -6.92 5.72
C VAL A 210 10.53 -5.41 5.62
N PHE A 211 11.44 -4.59 6.15
CA PHE A 211 11.35 -3.13 6.23
C PHE A 211 11.44 -2.47 4.85
N ASP A 212 12.04 -3.14 3.86
CA ASP A 212 12.02 -2.73 2.46
C ASP A 212 10.60 -2.62 1.88
N PHE A 213 9.65 -3.35 2.45
CA PHE A 213 8.28 -3.44 1.96
C PHE A 213 7.27 -2.73 2.86
N MET A 214 7.71 -2.25 4.03
CA MET A 214 6.90 -1.38 4.86
C MET A 214 6.80 0.00 4.22
N ILE A 215 5.61 0.60 4.32
CA ILE A 215 5.34 1.96 3.85
C ILE A 215 5.74 3.00 4.87
N ARG A 216 5.73 2.61 6.14
CA ARG A 216 6.26 3.39 7.26
C ARG A 216 7.23 2.54 8.06
N PRO A 217 8.40 2.22 7.50
CA PRO A 217 9.40 1.47 8.23
C PRO A 217 10.00 2.31 9.35
N PRO A 218 10.57 1.65 10.35
CA PRO A 218 11.35 2.32 11.37
C PRO A 218 12.58 3.03 10.79
N ASN A 219 12.94 4.14 11.44
CA ASN A 219 14.16 4.91 11.16
C ASN A 219 14.32 5.35 9.69
N ASP A 220 13.20 5.56 8.98
CA ASP A 220 13.25 6.03 7.59
C ASP A 220 13.54 7.53 7.51
N GLU A 221 14.83 7.86 7.44
CA GLU A 221 15.34 9.23 7.29
C GLU A 221 15.28 9.76 5.84
N SER A 222 14.61 9.05 4.94
CA SER A 222 14.43 9.49 3.55
C SER A 222 13.75 10.87 3.48
N GLU A 223 14.10 11.67 2.49
CA GLU A 223 13.53 13.00 2.31
C GLU A 223 12.01 12.96 2.10
N VAL A 224 11.28 13.85 2.78
CA VAL A 224 9.86 14.11 2.49
C VAL A 224 9.78 15.08 1.32
N VAL A 225 9.46 14.55 0.15
CA VAL A 225 9.53 15.26 -1.12
C VAL A 225 8.46 16.35 -1.19
N LYS A 226 8.88 17.53 -1.64
CA LYS A 226 7.99 18.64 -1.99
C LYS A 226 7.98 18.81 -3.50
N SER A 227 6.93 18.31 -4.14
CA SER A 227 6.74 18.42 -5.60
C SER A 227 5.40 19.08 -5.90
N SER A 228 5.41 20.06 -6.79
CA SER A 228 4.18 20.72 -7.26
C SER A 228 3.27 19.78 -8.04
N LEU A 229 3.79 18.68 -8.57
CA LEU A 229 2.99 17.62 -9.21
C LEU A 229 2.07 16.91 -8.22
N LEU A 230 2.41 16.97 -6.94
CA LEU A 230 1.62 16.36 -5.89
C LEU A 230 0.63 17.35 -5.28
N ASP A 231 0.62 18.62 -5.68
CA ASP A 231 -0.29 19.63 -5.13
C ASP A 231 -1.75 19.27 -5.39
N ILE A 232 -2.62 19.50 -4.40
CA ILE A 232 -4.05 19.27 -4.57
C ILE A 232 -4.50 20.53 -5.27
N PRO A 233 -5.11 20.46 -6.47
CA PRO A 233 -5.70 21.64 -7.06
C PRO A 233 -6.70 22.19 -6.04
N GLU A 234 -6.51 23.44 -5.63
CA GLU A 234 -7.56 24.13 -4.89
C GLU A 234 -8.84 24.02 -5.71
N PRO A 235 -9.98 23.64 -5.10
CA PRO A 235 -11.24 23.74 -5.82
C PRO A 235 -11.34 25.18 -6.30
N LYS A 236 -11.40 25.37 -7.62
CA LYS A 236 -11.69 26.69 -8.19
C LYS A 236 -13.06 27.07 -7.68
N VAL A 237 -13.12 27.84 -6.60
CA VAL A 237 -14.33 28.53 -6.20
C VAL A 237 -14.53 29.60 -7.26
N GLN A 238 -15.16 29.22 -8.35
CA GLN A 238 -15.76 30.15 -9.27
C GLN A 238 -16.89 30.80 -8.45
N ARG A 239 -16.62 31.98 -7.89
CA ARG A 239 -17.68 32.83 -7.39
C ARG A 239 -18.52 33.19 -8.61
N PHE A 240 -19.62 32.49 -8.79
CA PHE A 240 -20.69 33.00 -9.62
C PHE A 240 -21.22 34.21 -8.87
N ASP A 241 -20.98 35.41 -9.43
CA ASP A 241 -21.75 36.56 -9.01
C ASP A 241 -23.21 36.26 -9.35
N ASP A 242 -24.10 36.33 -8.35
CA ASP A 242 -25.54 36.00 -8.42
C ASP A 242 -26.34 36.97 -9.31
N THR A 243 -25.85 37.28 -10.50
CA THR A 243 -26.55 38.09 -11.48
C THR A 243 -26.35 37.49 -12.87
N ASN A 244 -27.24 36.55 -13.21
CA ASN A 244 -27.46 35.92 -14.52
C ASN A 244 -26.63 34.67 -14.88
N SER A 245 -26.66 33.62 -14.04
CA SER A 245 -26.32 32.27 -14.53
C SER A 245 -27.54 31.63 -15.20
N GLU A 246 -27.66 31.78 -16.52
CA GLU A 246 -28.36 30.78 -17.33
C GLU A 246 -27.56 29.48 -17.21
N THR A 247 -28.11 28.54 -16.44
CA THR A 247 -27.54 27.22 -16.22
C THR A 247 -27.55 26.49 -17.56
N THR A 248 -26.38 26.09 -18.05
CA THR A 248 -26.31 25.35 -19.31
C THR A 248 -26.61 23.87 -19.08
N GLU A 249 -27.30 23.23 -20.02
CA GLU A 249 -27.72 21.82 -19.94
C GLU A 249 -26.55 20.86 -19.63
N ALA A 250 -25.34 21.20 -20.07
CA ALA A 250 -24.10 20.47 -19.80
C ALA A 250 -23.65 20.51 -18.32
N GLU A 251 -23.94 21.58 -17.59
CA GLU A 251 -23.64 21.66 -16.15
C GLU A 251 -24.64 20.81 -15.33
N PHE A 252 -25.87 20.66 -15.83
CA PHE A 252 -26.88 19.81 -15.22
C PHE A 252 -26.55 18.32 -15.42
N GLU A 253 -26.12 17.92 -16.63
CA GLU A 253 -25.69 16.54 -16.89
C GLU A 253 -24.45 16.14 -16.06
N LEU A 254 -23.51 17.06 -15.83
CA LEU A 254 -22.33 16.80 -15.00
C LEU A 254 -22.71 16.59 -13.53
N VAL A 255 -23.63 17.40 -13.00
CA VAL A 255 -24.12 17.26 -11.62
C VAL A 255 -24.98 16.01 -11.46
N GLU A 256 -25.82 15.69 -12.43
CA GLU A 256 -26.65 14.48 -12.42
C GLU A 256 -25.80 13.21 -12.50
N GLY A 257 -24.72 13.20 -13.29
CA GLY A 257 -23.75 12.11 -13.34
C GLY A 257 -23.03 11.90 -12.00
N LEU A 258 -22.65 12.98 -11.31
CA LEU A 258 -22.02 12.91 -9.99
C LEU A 258 -22.99 12.42 -8.89
N LEU A 259 -24.27 12.78 -8.98
CA LEU A 259 -25.31 12.32 -8.05
C LEU A 259 -25.66 10.84 -8.26
N GLN A 260 -25.69 10.38 -9.52
CA GLN A 260 -25.86 8.96 -9.85
C GLN A 260 -24.66 8.11 -9.40
N GLU A 261 -23.42 8.60 -9.52
CA GLU A 261 -22.23 7.90 -9.01
C GLU A 261 -22.18 7.83 -7.47
N ALA A 262 -22.81 8.78 -6.78
CA ALA A 262 -22.80 8.84 -5.32
C ALA A 262 -23.87 7.97 -4.64
N ASN A 263 -24.79 7.33 -5.38
CA ASN A 263 -25.91 6.55 -4.83
C ASN A 263 -26.71 7.29 -3.74
N ILE A 264 -26.79 8.62 -3.84
CA ILE A 264 -27.64 9.43 -2.96
C ILE A 264 -29.02 9.48 -3.62
N GLU A 265 -29.86 8.49 -3.31
CA GLU A 265 -31.29 8.61 -3.54
C GLU A 265 -31.82 9.79 -2.71
N GLY A 266 -32.49 10.73 -3.38
CA GLY A 266 -33.38 11.70 -2.75
C GLY A 266 -34.74 11.08 -2.44
#